data_AF-A0A9D9IW79-F1
#
_entry.id   AF-A0A9D9IW79-F1
#
_cell.length_a   1.000
_cell.length_b   1.000
_cell.length_c   1.000
_cell.angle_alpha   90.00
_cell.angle_beta   90.00
_cell.angle_gamma   90.00
#
_symmetry.space_group_name_H-M   'P 1'
#
loop_
_entity.id
_entity.type
_entity.pdbx_description
1 polymer ?
#
loop_
_entity_poly.entity_id
_entity_poly.type
_entity_poly.pdbx_seq_one_letter_code
_entity_poly.pdbx_strand_id
1 'polypeptide(L)'
;MPDPLTLQQRHLCMSHIRSKDTSPELKVRRELWRRGYRYRVNVRSLPGTPDIVLGRYRSVIFVNGCFWHGHEGCRKYTVPKSNVEFWKEKVARNRERDLLNNQRLESIAWGVITVWECELNKAHLPDTIDRVEAELQANKAKWEAYSQRRREDRQFALEQARKRREIAALVAAELSEQLDTPVKFRKITYDDEY
;
A
#
# COMPACT_ATOMS: atom_id res chain seq x y z
N MET A 1 -0.15 -20.63 -23.48
CA MET A 1 -1.42 -21.30 -23.83
C MET A 1 -2.37 -20.25 -24.38
N PRO A 2 -3.18 -20.55 -25.42
CA PRO A 2 -4.37 -19.75 -25.73
C PRO A 2 -5.35 -19.74 -24.54
N ASP A 3 -6.23 -18.74 -24.45
CA ASP A 3 -7.20 -18.63 -23.35
C ASP A 3 -8.17 -19.84 -23.40
N PRO A 4 -8.23 -20.68 -22.36
CA PRO A 4 -9.10 -21.85 -22.36
C PRO A 4 -10.58 -21.48 -22.15
N LEU A 5 -10.88 -20.23 -21.77
CA LEU A 5 -12.24 -19.78 -21.46
C LEU A 5 -12.90 -19.13 -22.69
N THR A 6 -14.22 -19.36 -22.83
CA THR A 6 -15.03 -18.57 -23.76
C THR A 6 -15.13 -17.11 -23.31
N LEU A 7 -15.52 -16.20 -24.21
CA LEU A 7 -15.68 -14.77 -23.86
C LEU A 7 -16.64 -14.55 -22.67
N GLN A 8 -17.75 -15.29 -22.62
CA GLN A 8 -18.71 -15.21 -21.51
C GLN A 8 -18.11 -15.75 -20.20
N GLN A 9 -17.40 -16.88 -20.26
CA GLN A 9 -16.72 -17.43 -19.08
C GLN A 9 -15.61 -16.50 -18.57
N ARG A 10 -14.87 -15.87 -19.49
CA ARG A 10 -13.84 -14.87 -19.17
C ARG A 10 -14.46 -13.64 -18.52
N HIS A 11 -15.57 -13.14 -19.06
CA HIS A 11 -16.30 -12.01 -18.50
C HIS A 11 -16.78 -12.30 -17.06
N LEU A 12 -17.40 -13.47 -16.83
CA LEU A 12 -17.82 -13.91 -15.50
C LEU A 12 -16.64 -14.13 -14.53
N CYS A 13 -15.54 -14.67 -15.03
CA CYS A 13 -14.32 -14.83 -14.22
C CYS A 13 -13.80 -13.47 -13.76
N MET A 14 -13.70 -12.50 -14.68
CA MET A 14 -13.24 -11.14 -14.39
C MET A 14 -14.18 -10.39 -13.44
N SER A 15 -15.50 -10.61 -13.53
CA SER A 15 -16.48 -9.94 -12.65
C SER A 15 -16.43 -10.44 -11.20
N HIS A 16 -15.91 -11.65 -10.96
CA HIS A 16 -15.71 -12.20 -9.62
C HIS A 16 -14.40 -11.74 -8.95
N ILE A 17 -13.52 -11.06 -9.67
CA ILE A 17 -12.25 -10.56 -9.12
C ILE A 17 -12.54 -9.34 -8.24
N ARG A 18 -12.43 -9.53 -6.93
CA ARG A 18 -12.65 -8.46 -5.94
C ARG A 18 -11.40 -7.59 -5.81
N SER A 19 -11.62 -6.31 -5.58
CA SER A 19 -10.56 -5.32 -5.32
C SER A 19 -10.12 -5.25 -3.85
N LYS A 20 -10.82 -5.93 -2.94
CA LYS A 20 -10.54 -5.98 -1.50
C LYS A 20 -10.99 -7.30 -0.91
N ASP A 21 -10.45 -7.63 0.26
CA ASP A 21 -10.79 -8.85 1.01
C ASP A 21 -10.52 -10.11 0.18
N THR A 22 -9.45 -10.07 -0.61
CA THR A 22 -9.01 -11.20 -1.41
C THR A 22 -8.52 -12.34 -0.52
N SER A 23 -8.51 -13.56 -1.04
CA SER A 23 -8.02 -14.73 -0.29
C SER A 23 -6.60 -14.55 0.27
N PRO A 24 -5.62 -13.99 -0.48
CA PRO A 24 -4.30 -13.67 0.04
C PRO A 24 -4.34 -12.68 1.22
N GLU A 25 -5.08 -11.57 1.11
CA GLU A 25 -5.20 -10.59 2.19
C GLU A 25 -5.76 -11.22 3.47
N LEU A 26 -6.83 -12.01 3.34
CA LEU A 26 -7.47 -12.66 4.49
C LEU A 26 -6.53 -13.64 5.20
N LYS A 27 -5.62 -14.32 4.48
CA LYS A 27 -4.62 -15.21 5.09
C LYS A 27 -3.64 -14.44 5.96
N VAL A 28 -3.06 -13.36 5.43
CA VAL A 28 -2.11 -12.51 6.18
C VAL A 28 -2.79 -11.92 7.41
N ARG A 29 -4.01 -11.39 7.25
CA ARG A 29 -4.82 -10.84 8.33
C ARG A 29 -5.05 -11.86 9.45
N ARG A 30 -5.49 -13.08 9.11
CA ARG A 30 -5.73 -14.15 10.09
C ARG A 30 -4.46 -14.55 10.84
N GLU A 31 -3.32 -14.62 10.15
CA GLU A 31 -2.06 -14.97 10.78
C GLU A 31 -1.60 -13.88 11.76
N LEU A 32 -1.58 -12.62 11.31
CA LEU A 32 -1.22 -11.49 12.16
C LEU A 32 -2.13 -11.40 13.39
N TRP A 33 -3.42 -11.64 13.21
CA TRP A 33 -4.37 -11.65 14.34
C TRP A 33 -4.06 -12.77 15.34
N ARG A 34 -3.76 -13.99 14.86
CA ARG A 34 -3.40 -15.13 15.70
C ARG A 34 -2.14 -14.84 16.51
N ARG A 35 -1.18 -14.14 15.91
CA ARG A 35 0.07 -13.73 16.56
C ARG A 35 -0.08 -12.48 17.45
N GLY A 36 -1.30 -11.98 17.63
CA GLY A 36 -1.60 -10.90 18.58
C GLY A 36 -1.46 -9.48 18.03
N TYR A 37 -1.19 -9.33 16.73
CA TYR A 37 -1.12 -8.01 16.10
C TYR A 37 -2.52 -7.41 15.94
N ARG A 38 -2.58 -6.08 16.07
CA ARG A 38 -3.78 -5.28 15.83
C ARG A 38 -3.47 -4.30 14.71
N TYR A 39 -4.38 -4.24 13.75
CA TYR A 39 -4.20 -3.48 12.54
C TYR A 39 -5.51 -2.85 12.09
N ARG A 40 -5.40 -1.80 11.27
CA ARG A 40 -6.50 -1.25 10.48
C ARG A 40 -6.38 -1.80 9.06
N VAL A 41 -7.49 -1.88 8.34
CA VAL A 41 -7.50 -2.34 6.94
C VAL A 41 -7.99 -1.23 6.02
N ASN A 42 -7.53 -1.24 4.76
CA ASN A 42 -8.04 -0.38 3.69
C ASN A 42 -8.08 1.11 4.05
N VAL A 43 -6.98 1.63 4.60
CA VAL A 43 -6.93 3.01 5.11
C VAL A 43 -6.76 3.99 3.94
N ARG A 44 -7.88 4.59 3.50
CA ARG A 44 -7.92 5.54 2.38
C ARG A 44 -7.18 6.87 2.62
N SER A 45 -6.88 7.20 3.88
CA SER A 45 -6.13 8.41 4.21
C SER A 45 -4.63 8.29 3.90
N LEU A 46 -4.14 7.10 3.51
CA LEU A 46 -2.76 6.86 3.17
C LEU A 46 -2.61 6.63 1.65
N PRO A 47 -1.49 7.06 1.04
CA PRO A 47 -1.19 6.78 -0.36
C PRO A 47 -1.29 5.29 -0.67
N GLY A 48 -1.89 4.94 -1.81
CA GLY A 48 -2.06 3.55 -2.25
C GLY A 48 -3.14 2.74 -1.52
N THR A 49 -3.82 3.29 -0.51
CA THR A 49 -4.81 2.58 0.33
C THR A 49 -4.29 1.21 0.79
N PRO A 50 -3.31 1.18 1.72
CA PRO A 50 -2.69 -0.07 2.14
C PRO A 50 -3.68 -1.07 2.71
N ASP A 51 -3.46 -2.35 2.41
CA ASP A 51 -4.33 -3.44 2.84
C ASP A 51 -4.36 -3.57 4.36
N ILE A 52 -3.19 -3.44 4.98
CA ILE A 52 -3.02 -3.56 6.43
C ILE A 52 -2.13 -2.42 6.93
N VAL A 53 -2.59 -1.73 7.98
CA VAL A 53 -1.86 -0.62 8.61
C VAL A 53 -1.65 -0.90 10.09
N LEU A 54 -0.39 -0.88 10.49
CA LEU A 54 0.07 -1.11 11.85
C LEU A 54 0.65 0.18 12.44
N GLY A 55 -0.23 1.01 13.02
CA GLY A 55 0.14 2.33 13.55
C GLY A 55 1.23 2.28 14.63
N ARG A 56 1.19 1.29 15.54
CA ARG A 56 2.20 1.11 16.61
C ARG A 56 3.60 0.88 16.05
N TYR A 57 3.71 0.17 14.94
CA TYR A 57 4.96 -0.21 14.30
C TYR A 57 5.39 0.79 13.24
N ARG A 58 4.56 1.81 12.97
CA ARG A 58 4.71 2.76 11.88
C ARG A 58 4.95 2.04 10.54
N SER A 59 4.18 0.97 10.29
CA SER A 59 4.32 0.17 9.07
C SER A 59 2.99 -0.07 8.37
N VAL A 60 3.08 -0.24 7.06
CA VAL A 60 1.98 -0.64 6.18
C VAL A 60 2.38 -1.89 5.42
N ILE A 61 1.40 -2.76 5.14
CA ILE A 61 1.61 -3.99 4.39
C ILE A 61 0.72 -3.94 3.15
N PHE A 62 1.33 -4.18 1.99
CA PHE A 62 0.65 -4.42 0.72
C PHE A 62 0.70 -5.90 0.38
N VAL A 63 -0.46 -6.48 0.08
CA VAL A 63 -0.60 -7.88 -0.32
C VAL A 63 -0.82 -7.93 -1.82
N ASN A 64 0.28 -8.04 -2.57
CA ASN A 64 0.26 -7.92 -4.02
C ASN A 64 -0.02 -9.27 -4.70
N GLY A 65 -1.00 -9.27 -5.60
CA GLY A 65 -1.20 -10.35 -6.55
C GLY A 65 -0.04 -10.41 -7.57
N CYS A 66 0.61 -11.55 -7.73
CA CYS A 66 1.77 -11.71 -8.61
C CYS A 66 1.42 -11.40 -10.06
N PHE A 67 0.21 -11.74 -10.51
CA PHE A 67 -0.24 -11.43 -11.86
C PHE A 67 -0.42 -9.91 -12.09
N TRP A 68 -1.11 -9.23 -11.18
CA TRP A 68 -1.54 -7.83 -11.37
C TRP A 68 -0.42 -6.80 -11.21
N HIS A 69 0.55 -7.10 -10.36
CA HIS A 69 1.70 -6.24 -10.08
C HIS A 69 2.98 -6.73 -10.77
N GLY A 70 2.90 -7.84 -11.50
CA GLY A 70 4.01 -8.43 -12.24
C GLY A 70 5.16 -8.85 -11.34
N HIS A 71 5.00 -9.92 -10.58
CA HIS A 71 6.11 -10.44 -9.78
C HIS A 71 7.16 -11.09 -10.71
N GLU A 72 8.35 -10.51 -10.76
CA GLU A 72 9.46 -11.02 -11.59
C GLU A 72 9.96 -12.38 -11.07
N GLY A 73 10.30 -13.29 -11.98
CA GLY A 73 10.71 -14.66 -11.63
C GLY A 73 9.61 -15.55 -11.05
N CYS A 74 8.36 -15.08 -10.94
CA CYS A 74 7.27 -15.85 -10.36
C CYS A 74 6.49 -16.64 -11.42
N ARG A 75 6.26 -17.93 -11.17
CA ARG A 75 5.43 -18.79 -12.03
C ARG A 75 3.97 -18.34 -12.16
N LYS A 76 3.45 -17.57 -11.18
CA LYS A 76 2.09 -17.01 -11.22
C LYS A 76 1.97 -15.77 -12.09
N TYR A 77 3.10 -15.14 -12.43
CA TYR A 77 3.12 -14.06 -13.40
C TYR A 77 3.41 -14.65 -14.78
N THR A 78 2.43 -14.59 -15.67
CA THR A 78 2.60 -14.97 -17.06
C THR A 78 1.79 -14.00 -17.90
N VAL A 79 2.45 -13.32 -18.84
CA VAL A 79 1.77 -12.40 -19.75
C VAL A 79 0.81 -13.22 -20.62
N PRO A 80 -0.50 -12.90 -20.62
CA PRO A 80 -1.44 -13.58 -21.49
C PRO A 80 -1.04 -13.41 -22.95
N LYS A 81 -1.20 -14.47 -23.76
CA LYS A 81 -0.92 -14.41 -25.21
C LYS A 81 -1.96 -13.59 -25.98
N SER A 82 -3.13 -13.35 -25.40
CA SER A 82 -4.17 -12.46 -25.93
C SER A 82 -4.01 -11.05 -25.35
N ASN A 83 -4.20 -10.01 -26.18
CA ASN A 83 -4.09 -8.60 -25.78
C ASN A 83 -2.78 -8.28 -25.05
N VAL A 84 -1.66 -8.80 -25.56
CA VAL A 84 -0.33 -8.73 -24.92
C VAL A 84 0.05 -7.30 -24.56
N GLU A 85 -0.06 -6.37 -25.51
CA GLU A 85 0.35 -4.97 -25.30
C GLU A 85 -0.48 -4.28 -24.23
N PHE A 86 -1.80 -4.52 -24.23
CA PHE A 86 -2.69 -4.03 -23.16
C PHE A 86 -2.25 -4.55 -21.77
N TRP A 87 -1.93 -5.84 -21.66
CA TRP A 87 -1.53 -6.42 -20.37
C TRP A 87 -0.16 -5.95 -19.91
N LYS A 88 0.80 -5.80 -20.82
CA LYS A 88 2.12 -5.24 -20.51
C LYS A 88 1.99 -3.81 -20.00
N GLU A 89 1.27 -2.95 -20.72
CA GLU A 89 1.08 -1.55 -20.35
C GLU A 89 0.33 -1.43 -19.01
N LYS A 90 -0.71 -2.24 -18.81
CA LYS A 90 -1.47 -2.26 -17.55
C LYS A 90 -0.61 -2.66 -16.36
N VAL A 91 0.21 -3.70 -16.49
CA VAL A 91 1.11 -4.15 -15.42
C VAL A 91 2.21 -3.12 -15.16
N ALA A 92 2.78 -2.53 -16.21
CA ALA A 92 3.78 -1.47 -16.08
C ALA A 92 3.23 -0.27 -15.31
N ARG A 93 2.02 0.20 -15.66
CA ARG A 93 1.33 1.29 -14.96
C ARG A 93 1.04 0.95 -13.49
N ASN A 94 0.66 -0.29 -13.20
CA ASN A 94 0.45 -0.72 -11.82
C ASN A 94 1.77 -0.67 -11.01
N ARG A 95 2.88 -1.16 -11.58
CA ARG A 95 4.20 -1.12 -10.94
C ARG A 95 4.66 0.32 -10.67
N GLU A 96 4.49 1.20 -11.65
CA GLU A 96 4.81 2.63 -11.51
C GLU A 96 4.00 3.27 -10.38
N ARG A 97 2.69 3.00 -10.35
CA ARG A 97 1.82 3.49 -9.27
C ARG A 97 2.23 2.94 -7.91
N ASP A 98 2.62 1.67 -7.81
CA ASP A 98 3.07 1.08 -6.55
C ASP A 98 4.38 1.71 -6.08
N LEU A 99 5.34 1.94 -6.99
CA LEU A 99 6.59 2.62 -6.69
C LEU A 99 6.32 4.03 -6.14
N LEU A 100 5.45 4.79 -6.80
CA LEU A 100 5.07 6.14 -6.38
C LEU A 100 4.40 6.13 -5.00
N ASN A 101 3.48 5.18 -4.75
CA ASN A 101 2.83 5.06 -3.45
C ASN A 101 3.83 4.68 -2.35
N ASN A 102 4.78 3.79 -2.64
CA ASN A 102 5.83 3.40 -1.69
C ASN A 102 6.71 4.60 -1.32
N GLN A 103 7.18 5.36 -2.32
CA GLN A 103 7.95 6.59 -2.10
C GLN A 103 7.17 7.63 -1.29
N ARG A 104 5.88 7.80 -1.58
CA ARG A 104 5.00 8.69 -0.82
C ARG A 104 4.84 8.24 0.63
N LEU A 105 4.72 6.95 0.90
CA LEU A 105 4.62 6.40 2.26
C LEU A 105 5.94 6.55 3.02
N GLU A 106 7.07 6.31 2.37
CA GLU A 106 8.40 6.48 2.95
C GLU A 106 8.69 7.95 3.28
N SER A 107 8.25 8.89 2.45
CA SER A 107 8.45 10.33 2.67
C SER A 107 7.69 10.84 3.91
N ILE A 108 6.53 10.25 4.23
CA ILE A 108 5.83 10.47 5.49
C ILE A 108 6.28 9.52 6.61
N ALA A 109 7.45 8.89 6.47
CA ALA A 109 8.10 8.03 7.45
C ALA A 109 7.24 6.82 7.87
N TRP A 110 6.58 6.16 6.91
CA TRP A 110 6.02 4.82 7.10
C TRP A 110 6.96 3.77 6.51
N GLY A 111 7.15 2.66 7.22
CA GLY A 111 7.79 1.47 6.65
C GLY A 111 6.81 0.73 5.75
N VAL A 112 7.23 0.44 4.52
CA VAL A 112 6.42 -0.30 3.54
C VAL A 112 6.90 -1.74 3.47
N ILE A 113 5.97 -2.69 3.63
CA ILE A 113 6.23 -4.12 3.54
C ILE A 113 5.38 -4.69 2.41
N THR A 114 6.01 -5.30 1.42
CA THR A 114 5.31 -5.98 0.34
C THR A 114 5.30 -7.49 0.58
N VAL A 115 4.13 -8.09 0.48
CA VAL A 115 3.91 -9.54 0.60
C VAL A 115 3.26 -10.03 -0.68
N TRP A 116 3.89 -11.01 -1.33
CA TRP A 116 3.41 -11.51 -2.61
C TRP A 116 2.49 -12.73 -2.45
N GLU A 117 1.46 -12.85 -3.29
CA GLU A 117 0.53 -13.98 -3.22
C GLU A 117 1.19 -15.37 -3.42
N CYS A 118 2.38 -15.44 -4.01
CA CYS A 118 3.13 -16.69 -4.18
C CYS A 118 3.79 -17.15 -2.87
N GLU A 119 4.08 -16.21 -1.96
CA GLU A 119 4.65 -16.46 -0.63
C GLU A 119 3.57 -16.94 0.36
N LEU A 120 2.29 -16.74 0.03
CA LEU A 120 1.14 -17.07 0.89
C LEU A 120 0.56 -18.47 0.67
N ASN A 121 1.38 -19.38 0.15
CA ASN A 121 1.03 -20.80 0.10
C ASN A 121 1.25 -21.44 1.48
N LYS A 122 0.67 -22.62 1.74
CA LYS A 122 0.73 -23.25 3.07
C LYS A 122 2.17 -23.54 3.55
N ALA A 123 3.09 -23.80 2.61
CA ALA A 123 4.47 -24.13 2.93
C ALA A 123 5.30 -22.90 3.35
N HIS A 124 5.16 -21.77 2.63
CA HIS A 124 5.95 -20.56 2.86
C HIS A 124 5.27 -19.54 3.77
N LEU A 125 3.98 -19.72 4.10
CA LEU A 125 3.22 -18.77 4.92
C LEU A 125 3.88 -18.51 6.28
N PRO A 126 4.36 -19.51 7.05
CA PRO A 126 5.03 -19.26 8.33
C PRO A 126 6.27 -18.37 8.17
N ASP A 127 7.17 -18.73 7.26
CA ASP A 127 8.43 -18.00 7.02
C ASP A 127 8.17 -16.56 6.54
N THR A 128 7.15 -16.39 5.68
CA THR A 128 6.75 -15.07 5.18
C THR A 128 6.28 -14.18 6.31
N ILE A 129 5.53 -14.73 7.26
CA ILE A 129 5.01 -13.96 8.39
C ILE A 129 6.11 -13.69 9.41
N ASP A 130 7.04 -14.63 9.61
CA ASP A 130 8.23 -14.40 10.45
C ASP A 130 9.09 -13.25 9.89
N ARG A 131 9.31 -13.20 8.57
CA ARG A 131 9.95 -12.07 7.88
C ARG A 131 9.20 -10.76 8.13
N VAL A 132 7.89 -10.77 7.91
CA VAL A 132 7.04 -9.58 8.13
C VAL A 132 7.15 -9.11 9.58
N GLU A 133 7.17 -10.02 10.56
CA GLU A 133 7.31 -9.66 11.97
C GLU A 133 8.67 -9.04 12.28
N ALA A 134 9.76 -9.61 11.74
CA ALA A 134 11.09 -9.04 11.90
C ALA A 134 11.16 -7.60 11.36
N GLU A 135 10.58 -7.36 10.17
CA GLU A 135 10.50 -6.02 9.57
C GLU A 135 9.63 -5.07 10.41
N LEU A 136 8.50 -5.54 10.94
CA LEU A 136 7.65 -4.74 11.83
C LEU A 136 8.40 -4.33 13.10
N GLN A 137 9.14 -5.24 13.73
CA GLN A 137 9.92 -4.90 14.92
C GLN A 137 11.07 -3.93 14.61
N ALA A 138 11.76 -4.12 13.49
CA ALA A 138 12.81 -3.21 13.05
C ALA A 138 12.27 -1.79 12.79
N ASN A 139 11.12 -1.69 12.12
CA ASN A 139 10.47 -0.41 11.85
C ASN A 139 10.00 0.29 13.13
N LYS A 140 9.45 -0.49 14.07
CA LYS A 140 9.09 0.02 15.39
C LYS A 140 10.30 0.59 16.14
N ALA A 141 11.42 -0.13 16.18
CA ALA A 141 12.63 0.33 16.85
C ALA A 141 13.15 1.65 16.23
N LYS A 142 13.20 1.73 14.90
CA LYS A 142 13.54 2.97 14.17
C LYS A 142 12.60 4.12 14.54
N TRP A 143 11.30 3.85 14.59
CA TRP A 143 10.27 4.84 14.92
C TRP A 143 10.35 5.31 16.37
N GLU A 144 10.63 4.42 17.31
CA GLU A 144 10.83 4.73 18.73
C GLU A 144 12.07 5.60 18.92
N ALA A 145 13.20 5.25 18.29
CA ALA A 145 14.42 6.07 18.31
C ALA A 145 14.20 7.46 17.70
N TYR A 146 13.50 7.55 16.54
CA TYR A 146 13.12 8.82 15.94
C TYR A 146 12.24 9.66 16.86
N SER A 147 11.24 9.02 17.48
CA SER A 147 10.31 9.69 18.39
C SER A 147 10.99 10.18 19.66
N GLN A 148 11.94 9.42 20.19
CA GLN A 148 12.77 9.81 21.33
C GLN A 148 13.63 11.03 20.98
N ARG A 149 14.42 10.95 19.91
CA ARG A 149 15.26 12.07 19.46
C ARG A 149 14.45 13.35 19.20
N ARG A 150 13.26 13.22 18.63
CA ARG A 150 12.34 14.35 18.42
C ARG A 150 11.83 14.97 19.73
N ARG A 151 11.71 14.21 20.82
CA ARG A 151 11.33 14.76 22.12
C ARG A 151 12.48 15.47 22.82
N GLU A 152 13.70 14.94 22.66
CA GLU A 152 14.90 15.45 23.32
C GLU A 152 15.50 16.66 22.60
N ASP A 153 15.50 16.67 21.27
CA ASP A 153 16.10 17.73 20.45
C ASP A 153 15.03 18.62 19.79
N ARG A 154 14.85 19.83 20.35
CA ARG A 154 13.91 20.83 19.85
C ARG A 154 14.26 21.31 18.43
N GLN A 155 15.55 21.44 18.09
CA GLN A 155 15.96 21.90 16.76
C GLN A 155 15.63 20.84 15.71
N PHE A 156 15.95 19.58 16.00
CA PHE A 156 15.54 18.45 15.17
C PHE A 156 14.02 18.39 15.03
N ALA A 157 13.25 18.58 16.10
CA ALA A 157 11.78 18.58 16.02
C ALA A 157 11.22 19.66 15.09
N LEU A 158 11.79 20.87 15.11
CA LEU A 158 11.39 21.98 14.24
C LEU A 158 11.75 21.70 12.78
N GLU A 159 12.97 21.21 12.52
CA GLU A 159 13.43 20.85 11.18
C GLU A 159 12.55 19.73 10.59
N GLN A 160 12.25 18.70 11.37
CA GLN A 160 11.38 17.60 10.94
C GLN A 160 9.93 18.05 10.70
N ALA A 161 9.42 18.97 11.52
CA ALA A 161 8.08 19.55 11.31
C ALA A 161 8.03 20.36 10.00
N ARG A 162 9.09 21.13 9.70
CA ARG A 162 9.22 21.86 8.44
C ARG A 162 9.26 20.90 7.24
N LYS A 163 10.15 19.92 7.27
CA LYS A 163 10.26 18.89 6.22
C LYS A 163 8.93 18.16 5.97
N ARG A 164 8.22 17.80 7.04
CA ARG A 164 6.89 17.16 6.93
C ARG A 164 5.84 18.06 6.27
N ARG A 165 5.85 19.37 6.54
CA ARG A 165 4.94 20.33 5.89
C ARG A 165 5.28 20.48 4.41
N GLU A 166 6.57 20.58 4.07
CA GLU A 166 7.03 20.66 2.68
C GLU A 166 6.64 19.40 1.90
N ILE A 167 6.90 18.20 2.44
CA ILE A 167 6.50 16.92 1.82
C ILE A 167 4.98 16.82 1.70
N ALA A 168 4.22 17.17 2.75
CA ALA A 168 2.76 17.12 2.69
C ALA A 168 2.18 18.09 1.64
N ALA A 169 2.79 19.27 1.47
CA ALA A 169 2.40 20.23 0.45
C ALA A 169 2.69 19.70 -0.96
N LEU A 170 3.86 19.10 -1.18
CA LEU A 170 4.21 18.46 -2.46
C LEU A 170 3.24 17.32 -2.81
N VAL A 171 2.99 16.41 -1.87
CA VAL A 171 2.05 15.30 -2.07
C VAL A 171 0.63 15.82 -2.31
N ALA A 172 0.19 16.86 -1.60
CA ALA A 172 -1.15 17.44 -1.79
C ALA A 172 -1.29 18.14 -3.16
N ALA A 173 -0.26 18.85 -3.62
CA ALA A 173 -0.24 19.49 -4.93
C ALA A 173 -0.32 18.45 -6.05
N GLU A 174 0.51 17.41 -5.97
CA GLU A 174 0.53 16.31 -6.95
C GLU A 174 -0.80 15.53 -6.98
N LEU A 175 -1.42 15.31 -5.80
CA LEU A 175 -2.73 14.64 -5.74
C LEU A 175 -3.85 15.50 -6.37
N SER A 176 -3.76 16.83 -6.25
CA SER A 176 -4.74 17.74 -6.85
C SER A 176 -4.64 17.77 -8.38
N GLU A 177 -3.41 17.65 -8.91
CA GLU A 177 -3.13 17.59 -10.35
C GLU A 177 -3.60 16.26 -10.97
N GLN A 178 -3.45 15.14 -10.25
CA GLN A 178 -3.87 13.81 -10.72
C GLN A 178 -5.38 13.57 -10.69
N LEU A 179 -6.15 14.32 -9.89
CA LEU A 179 -7.57 14.00 -9.61
C LEU A 179 -8.57 15.02 -10.17
N ASP A 180 -8.15 16.06 -10.90
CA ASP A 180 -9.00 17.19 -11.37
C ASP A 180 -10.02 17.64 -10.31
N THR A 181 -9.60 17.59 -9.03
CA THR A 181 -10.51 17.84 -7.92
C THR A 181 -10.45 19.33 -7.62
N PRO A 182 -11.55 20.09 -7.76
CA PRO A 182 -11.53 21.51 -7.47
C PRO A 182 -11.07 21.71 -6.03
N VAL A 183 -10.04 22.56 -5.88
CA VAL A 183 -9.48 22.99 -4.60
C VAL A 183 -10.64 23.29 -3.65
N LYS A 184 -10.66 22.63 -2.48
CA LYS A 184 -11.69 22.80 -1.45
C LYS A 184 -12.19 24.24 -1.41
N PHE A 185 -13.45 24.48 -1.80
CA PHE A 185 -14.10 25.75 -1.53
C PHE A 185 -13.94 26.06 -0.04
N ARG A 186 -13.45 27.25 0.29
CA ARG A 186 -13.49 27.74 1.68
C ARG A 186 -14.93 27.59 2.14
N LYS A 187 -15.16 26.89 3.26
CA LYS A 187 -16.46 26.97 3.95
C LYS A 187 -16.71 28.45 4.19
N ILE A 188 -17.83 28.96 3.68
CA ILE A 188 -18.39 30.22 4.16
C ILE A 188 -18.66 29.97 5.65
N THR A 189 -17.87 30.62 6.51
CA THR A 189 -18.15 30.71 7.94
C THR A 189 -19.27 31.73 8.09
N TYR A 190 -20.36 31.36 8.77
CA TYR A 190 -21.40 32.29 9.21
C TYR A 190 -20.89 33.11 10.39
N ASP A 191 -19.79 33.84 10.20
CA ASP A 191 -19.25 34.82 11.15
C ASP A 191 -19.15 36.20 10.47
N ASP A 192 -20.18 36.56 9.71
CA ASP A 192 -20.50 37.95 9.42
C ASP A 192 -21.89 38.20 10.03
N GLU A 193 -21.92 38.45 11.34
CA GLU A 193 -23.05 39.08 12.02
C GLU A 193 -23.08 40.59 11.68
N TYR A 194 -24.28 41.08 11.32
CA TYR A 194 -24.72 42.47 11.11
C TYR A 194 -24.36 43.21 9.81
#